data_AF-A0A1H0XLE7-F1
#
_entry.id   AF-A0A1H0XLE7-F1
#
_cell.length_a   1.000
_cell.length_b   1.000
_cell.length_c   1.000
_cell.angle_alpha   90.00
_cell.angle_beta   90.00
_cell.angle_gamma   90.00
#
_symmetry.space_group_name_H-M   'P 1'
#
loop_
_entity.id
_entity.type
_entity.pdbx_description
1 polymer ?
#
loop_
_entity_poly.entity_id
_entity_poly.type
_entity_poly.pdbx_seq_one_letter_code
_entity_poly.pdbx_strand_id
1 'polypeptide(L)'
;MTGFTSTIDYTTAQASGCQDPSRFQEVTITEIEHLWTVAYRKAFPAAELVTMRQGEVHFLFDMGSDEHSGQCARTVAAFGRVSGSVSIRDAVYQAGFPMKTVGYQAFDRGHMMPHSGGGQFGPNIYLQDRALNRGWSMQGRRYRALERKALKVPEGVLFCHLMYSDLTDVPTLVDLGFVSTTAIEVDTFINRTDLLIGAYFDPSKLSDAELTSILDVLTSSQFGDIGEETARFYLEDKGISPVSLGDSGMPRTASRQDLDIVALVEGELVAFEVKTTYIEKRAGTLTRLGNLHRPKLRRKAARSDLLPSHDQGSPDYVSQRVHSIVEVDGSMECRVIAVDLRGLKLQEFALNHRGEISGPYSGVVDCRDFVRQGMAEILQHRLHL
;
A
#
# COMPACT_ATOMS: atom_id res chain seq x y z
N MET A 1 12.68 -2.49 14.29
CA MET A 1 11.50 -3.27 14.73
C MET A 1 11.81 -4.77 14.81
N THR A 2 12.82 -5.19 15.58
CA THR A 2 13.32 -6.59 15.56
C THR A 2 12.73 -7.49 16.65
N GLY A 3 11.64 -7.09 17.32
CA GLY A 3 11.16 -7.75 18.55
C GLY A 3 9.82 -8.51 18.48
N PHE A 4 9.01 -8.35 17.43
CA PHE A 4 7.59 -8.76 17.49
C PHE A 4 7.16 -9.88 16.54
N THR A 5 8.05 -10.46 15.76
CA THR A 5 7.68 -11.56 14.84
C THR A 5 7.93 -12.90 15.50
N SER A 6 7.13 -13.27 16.50
CA SER A 6 6.97 -14.70 16.77
C SER A 6 6.19 -15.27 15.58
N THR A 7 6.90 -15.83 14.61
CA THR A 7 6.27 -16.52 13.49
C THR A 7 5.44 -17.67 14.04
N ILE A 8 4.13 -17.60 13.84
CA ILE A 8 3.22 -18.68 14.22
C ILE A 8 3.42 -19.83 13.25
N ASP A 9 3.65 -21.03 13.75
CA ASP A 9 3.83 -22.21 12.92
C ASP A 9 2.48 -22.82 12.53
N TYR A 10 1.85 -22.22 11.53
CA TYR A 10 0.59 -22.73 10.97
C TYR A 10 0.76 -24.12 10.31
N THR A 11 1.98 -24.55 9.98
CA THR A 11 2.25 -25.88 9.41
C THR A 11 1.98 -26.98 10.43
N THR A 12 2.36 -26.74 11.69
CA THR A 12 2.05 -27.66 12.80
C THR A 12 0.53 -27.82 12.96
N ALA A 13 -0.24 -26.73 12.89
CA ALA A 13 -1.69 -26.80 12.95
C ALA A 13 -2.31 -27.59 11.80
N GLN A 14 -1.83 -27.37 10.57
CA GLN A 14 -2.26 -28.16 9.41
C GLN A 14 -1.94 -29.65 9.59
N ALA A 15 -0.72 -29.96 10.03
CA ALA A 15 -0.27 -31.33 10.20
C ALA A 15 -1.12 -32.07 11.24
N SER A 16 -1.46 -31.43 12.36
CA SER A 16 -2.38 -31.95 13.36
C SER A 16 -3.75 -32.23 12.76
N GLY A 17 -4.31 -31.28 12.00
CA GLY A 17 -5.60 -31.48 11.31
C GLY A 17 -5.57 -32.65 10.33
N CYS A 18 -4.48 -32.84 9.59
CA CYS A 18 -4.34 -33.91 8.61
C CYS A 18 -4.25 -35.33 9.22
N GLN A 19 -3.94 -35.45 10.52
CA GLN A 19 -3.94 -36.74 11.21
C GLN A 19 -5.35 -37.31 11.39
N ASP A 20 -6.36 -36.43 11.47
CA ASP A 20 -7.78 -36.82 11.49
C ASP A 20 -8.57 -35.96 10.49
N PRO A 21 -8.59 -36.34 9.20
CA PRO A 21 -9.30 -35.59 8.17
C PRO A 21 -10.79 -35.39 8.45
N SER A 22 -11.41 -36.28 9.23
CA SER A 22 -12.84 -36.18 9.59
C SER A 22 -13.11 -35.06 10.61
N ARG A 23 -12.09 -34.70 11.39
CA ARG A 23 -12.09 -33.61 12.38
C ARG A 23 -11.08 -32.52 12.06
N PHE A 24 -10.63 -32.43 10.79
CA PHE A 24 -9.57 -31.54 10.34
C PHE A 24 -9.75 -30.12 10.88
N GLN A 25 -10.96 -29.55 10.71
CA GLN A 25 -11.26 -28.19 11.11
C GLN A 25 -11.18 -28.01 12.63
N GLU A 26 -11.79 -28.92 13.40
CA GLU A 26 -11.80 -28.87 14.86
C GLU A 26 -10.38 -28.90 15.44
N VAL A 27 -9.57 -29.85 14.97
CA VAL A 27 -8.17 -30.01 15.41
C VAL A 27 -7.33 -28.80 15.00
N THR A 28 -7.46 -28.34 13.76
CA THR A 28 -6.72 -27.17 13.26
C THR A 28 -7.08 -25.90 14.04
N ILE A 29 -8.37 -25.68 14.32
CA ILE A 29 -8.88 -24.54 15.10
C ILE A 29 -8.29 -24.56 16.51
N THR A 30 -8.32 -25.71 17.20
CA THR A 30 -7.75 -25.85 18.56
C THR A 30 -6.25 -25.57 18.57
N GLU A 31 -5.51 -26.10 17.59
CA GLU A 31 -4.07 -25.90 17.54
C GLU A 31 -3.68 -24.45 17.23
N ILE A 32 -4.36 -23.80 16.27
CA ILE A 32 -4.13 -22.39 15.95
C ILE A 32 -4.43 -21.50 17.16
N GLU A 33 -5.56 -21.74 17.84
CA GLU A 33 -5.94 -21.00 19.04
C GLU A 33 -4.90 -21.15 20.16
N HIS A 34 -4.37 -22.36 20.35
CA HIS A 34 -3.31 -22.62 21.31
C HIS A 34 -2.04 -21.83 20.98
N LEU A 35 -1.57 -21.91 19.74
CA LEU A 35 -0.36 -21.22 19.28
C LEU A 35 -0.47 -19.70 19.49
N TRP A 36 -1.61 -19.10 19.13
CA TRP A 36 -1.85 -17.67 19.33
C TRP A 36 -1.96 -17.30 20.80
N THR A 37 -2.65 -18.09 21.61
CA THR A 37 -2.75 -17.86 23.05
C THR A 37 -1.37 -17.83 23.72
N VAL A 38 -0.50 -18.79 23.36
CA VAL A 38 0.87 -18.86 23.89
C VAL A 38 1.69 -17.65 23.43
N ALA A 39 1.67 -17.33 22.13
CA ALA A 39 2.41 -16.20 21.58
C ALA A 39 1.93 -14.86 22.18
N TYR A 40 0.62 -14.67 22.29
CA TYR A 40 0.03 -13.45 22.79
C TYR A 40 0.31 -13.25 24.28
N ARG A 41 0.15 -14.28 25.13
CA ARG A 41 0.51 -14.19 26.57
C ARG A 41 2.00 -13.97 26.81
N LYS A 42 2.86 -14.44 25.90
CA LYS A 42 4.29 -14.12 25.97
C LYS A 42 4.55 -12.63 25.78
N ALA A 43 3.80 -11.97 24.87
CA ALA A 43 3.90 -10.53 24.64
C ALA A 43 3.15 -9.71 25.70
N PHE A 44 2.02 -10.21 26.19
CA PHE A 44 1.15 -9.56 27.17
C PHE A 44 0.83 -10.53 28.33
N PRO A 45 1.74 -10.68 29.32
CA PRO A 45 1.58 -11.66 30.40
C PRO A 45 0.34 -11.47 31.28
N ALA A 46 -0.20 -10.25 31.31
CA ALA A 46 -1.40 -9.89 32.07
C ALA A 46 -2.71 -10.07 31.27
N ALA A 47 -2.65 -10.59 30.05
CA ALA A 47 -3.81 -10.72 29.17
C ALA A 47 -4.88 -11.66 29.73
N GLU A 48 -6.14 -11.23 29.67
CA GLU A 48 -7.31 -12.03 30.01
C GLU A 48 -8.03 -12.45 28.73
N LEU A 49 -7.59 -13.59 28.19
CA LEU A 49 -8.07 -14.11 26.93
C LEU A 49 -9.37 -14.91 27.10
N VAL A 50 -10.37 -14.57 26.30
CA VAL A 50 -11.67 -15.24 26.20
C VAL A 50 -11.97 -15.57 24.74
N THR A 51 -12.46 -16.78 24.49
CA THR A 51 -12.90 -17.20 23.16
C THR A 51 -14.42 -17.17 23.07
N MET A 52 -14.95 -16.38 22.15
CA MET A 52 -16.38 -16.28 21.85
C MET A 52 -16.68 -17.00 20.54
N ARG A 53 -17.83 -17.67 20.46
CA ARG A 53 -18.26 -18.37 19.23
C ARG A 53 -19.50 -17.71 18.64
N GLN A 54 -19.46 -17.46 17.33
CA GLN A 54 -20.61 -17.06 16.54
C GLN A 54 -20.73 -17.97 15.32
N GLY A 55 -21.71 -18.88 15.36
CA GLY A 55 -21.83 -19.91 14.32
C GLY A 55 -20.61 -20.83 14.29
N GLU A 56 -19.91 -20.89 13.16
CA GLU A 56 -18.68 -21.68 12.97
C GLU A 56 -17.40 -20.85 13.09
N VAL A 57 -17.51 -19.58 13.51
CA VAL A 57 -16.38 -18.67 13.72
C VAL A 57 -16.12 -18.48 15.21
N HIS A 58 -14.84 -18.55 15.56
CA HIS A 58 -14.29 -18.29 16.88
C HIS A 58 -13.59 -16.94 16.87
N PHE A 59 -13.77 -16.17 17.94
CA PHE A 59 -13.14 -14.89 18.17
C PHE A 59 -12.35 -14.97 19.47
N LEU A 60 -11.03 -14.89 19.38
CA LEU A 60 -10.15 -14.76 20.54
C LEU A 60 -10.07 -13.28 20.90
N PHE A 61 -10.47 -12.93 22.11
CA PHE A 61 -10.57 -11.56 22.59
C PHE A 61 -9.78 -11.39 23.88
N ASP A 62 -9.07 -10.28 24.01
CA ASP A 62 -8.43 -9.89 25.26
C ASP A 62 -9.31 -8.84 25.94
N MET A 63 -9.80 -9.17 27.14
CA MET A 63 -10.62 -8.27 27.94
C MET A 63 -9.83 -7.06 28.46
N GLY A 64 -8.50 -7.05 28.29
CA GLY A 64 -7.61 -6.11 28.96
C GLY A 64 -7.34 -6.55 30.39
N SER A 65 -6.19 -6.16 30.95
CA SER A 65 -5.98 -6.31 32.39
C SER A 65 -6.69 -5.18 33.13
N ASP A 66 -6.73 -5.24 34.47
CA ASP A 66 -7.42 -4.24 35.30
C ASP A 66 -7.09 -2.78 34.90
N GLU A 67 -7.95 -1.82 35.29
CA GLU A 67 -7.87 -0.39 34.93
C GLU A 67 -6.46 0.24 35.09
N HIS A 68 -5.58 -0.31 35.92
CA HIS A 68 -4.22 0.17 36.15
C HIS A 68 -3.19 -0.27 35.10
N SER A 69 -3.50 -1.29 34.29
CA SER A 69 -2.59 -1.80 33.25
C SER A 69 -2.43 -0.86 32.05
N GLY A 70 -3.44 -0.01 31.81
CA GLY A 70 -3.51 0.84 30.62
C GLY A 70 -3.71 0.07 29.31
N GLN A 71 -3.92 -1.24 29.35
CA GLN A 71 -4.12 -2.06 28.16
C GLN A 71 -5.59 -2.02 27.71
N CYS A 72 -5.84 -1.63 26.46
CA CYS A 72 -7.18 -1.66 25.90
C CYS A 72 -7.68 -3.09 25.68
N ALA A 73 -8.96 -3.32 25.97
CA ALA A 73 -9.68 -4.49 25.49
C ALA A 73 -9.64 -4.52 23.95
N ARG A 74 -9.32 -5.67 23.36
CA ARG A 74 -9.08 -5.76 21.90
C ARG A 74 -9.24 -7.18 21.39
N THR A 75 -9.69 -7.29 20.14
CA THR A 75 -9.74 -8.60 19.50
C THR A 75 -8.36 -9.06 19.08
N VAL A 76 -8.02 -10.31 19.37
CA VAL A 76 -6.72 -10.90 19.06
C VAL A 76 -6.78 -11.67 17.76
N ALA A 77 -7.84 -12.45 17.55
CA ALA A 77 -7.98 -13.22 16.32
C ALA A 77 -9.44 -13.59 16.02
N ALA A 78 -9.69 -13.91 14.75
CA ALA A 78 -10.87 -14.65 14.34
C ALA A 78 -10.46 -15.83 13.45
N PHE A 79 -11.13 -16.96 13.62
CA PHE A 79 -10.79 -18.19 12.91
C PHE A 79 -12.00 -19.11 12.84
N GLY A 80 -12.14 -19.84 11.73
CA GLY A 80 -13.22 -20.80 11.58
C GLY A 80 -13.67 -20.98 10.14
N ARG A 81 -14.86 -21.57 10.00
CA ARG A 81 -15.43 -21.82 8.68
C ARG A 81 -16.23 -20.62 8.21
N VAL A 82 -15.96 -20.22 6.97
CA VAL A 82 -16.67 -19.13 6.34
C VAL A 82 -17.88 -19.69 5.60
N SER A 83 -19.03 -19.73 6.27
CA SER A 83 -20.30 -20.01 5.61
C SER A 83 -20.87 -18.70 5.04
N GLY A 84 -21.27 -18.72 3.77
CA GLY A 84 -21.77 -17.52 3.06
C GLY A 84 -23.11 -16.97 3.58
N SER A 85 -23.56 -17.40 4.76
CA SER A 85 -24.79 -16.93 5.39
C SER A 85 -24.57 -15.56 6.02
N VAL A 86 -25.33 -14.58 5.53
CA VAL A 86 -25.31 -13.20 6.02
C VAL A 86 -26.15 -13.12 7.30
N SER A 87 -25.54 -12.74 8.41
CA SER A 87 -26.24 -12.39 9.66
C SER A 87 -26.81 -10.96 9.59
N ILE A 88 -27.58 -10.54 10.60
CA ILE A 88 -28.15 -9.18 10.72
C ILE A 88 -27.11 -8.23 11.34
N ARG A 89 -26.99 -7.04 10.76
CA ARG A 89 -25.94 -6.07 11.09
C ARG A 89 -26.19 -5.44 12.46
N ASP A 90 -25.22 -5.55 13.37
CA ASP A 90 -25.27 -4.81 14.64
C ASP A 90 -24.88 -3.34 14.41
N ALA A 91 -25.90 -2.53 14.07
CA ALA A 91 -25.72 -1.10 13.82
C ALA A 91 -25.34 -0.30 15.08
N VAL A 92 -25.67 -0.81 16.28
CA VAL A 92 -25.46 -0.11 17.55
C VAL A 92 -23.99 -0.20 17.95
N TYR A 93 -23.39 -1.39 17.90
CA TYR A 93 -21.96 -1.56 18.19
C TYR A 93 -21.07 -0.81 17.18
N GLN A 94 -21.52 -0.74 15.91
CA GLN A 94 -20.78 -0.07 14.83
C GLN A 94 -20.92 1.46 14.84
N ALA A 95 -21.71 2.04 15.74
CA ALA A 95 -21.84 3.48 15.84
C ALA A 95 -20.61 4.07 16.53
N GLY A 96 -19.93 5.02 15.87
CA GLY A 96 -18.79 5.75 16.43
C GLY A 96 -17.46 4.98 16.53
N PHE A 97 -17.47 3.64 16.49
CA PHE A 97 -16.27 2.81 16.59
C PHE A 97 -15.99 2.01 15.30
N PRO A 98 -14.71 1.77 14.95
CA PRO A 98 -13.54 2.49 15.43
C PRO A 98 -13.40 3.91 14.82
N MET A 99 -12.50 4.72 15.39
CA MET A 99 -12.16 6.07 14.89
C MET A 99 -11.63 6.04 13.45
N LYS A 100 -11.90 7.07 12.64
CA LYS A 100 -11.50 7.06 11.21
C LYS A 100 -10.03 7.42 10.96
N THR A 101 -9.35 7.95 11.96
CA THR A 101 -7.98 8.48 11.87
C THR A 101 -7.26 8.36 13.20
N VAL A 102 -6.00 7.91 13.18
CA VAL A 102 -5.07 7.96 14.31
C VAL A 102 -3.81 8.64 13.80
N GLY A 103 -3.49 9.83 14.33
CA GLY A 103 -2.45 10.70 13.76
C GLY A 103 -2.76 11.09 12.30
N TYR A 104 -1.78 10.90 11.40
CA TYR A 104 -1.92 11.14 9.96
C TYR A 104 -2.43 9.93 9.19
N GLN A 105 -2.51 8.76 9.82
CA GLN A 105 -2.92 7.53 9.16
C GLN A 105 -4.44 7.39 9.16
N ALA A 106 -4.97 7.05 7.98
CA ALA A 106 -6.39 6.88 7.78
C ALA A 106 -6.78 5.41 7.90
N PHE A 107 -7.76 5.13 8.75
CA PHE A 107 -8.26 3.79 9.00
C PHE A 107 -9.67 3.62 8.43
N ASP A 108 -10.01 2.37 8.12
CA ASP A 108 -11.36 1.90 7.87
C ASP A 108 -11.75 0.89 8.96
N ARG A 109 -13.02 0.50 8.95
CA ARG A 109 -13.51 -0.65 9.73
C ARG A 109 -13.10 -1.94 9.02
N GLY A 110 -11.97 -2.51 9.45
CA GLY A 110 -11.54 -3.82 9.01
C GLY A 110 -12.45 -4.90 9.59
N HIS A 111 -12.57 -6.01 8.87
CA HIS A 111 -13.26 -7.19 9.33
C HIS A 111 -12.28 -8.36 9.28
N MET A 112 -12.12 -9.09 10.39
CA MET A 112 -11.27 -10.28 10.40
C MET A 112 -11.90 -11.40 9.57
N MET A 113 -13.20 -11.59 9.73
CA MET A 113 -14.03 -12.41 8.86
C MET A 113 -14.83 -11.52 7.91
N PRO A 114 -14.74 -11.72 6.59
CA PRO A 114 -15.41 -10.86 5.63
C PRO A 114 -16.93 -10.87 5.86
N HIS A 115 -17.60 -9.76 5.57
CA HIS A 115 -19.07 -9.67 5.66
C HIS A 115 -19.78 -10.75 4.84
N SER A 116 -19.25 -11.10 3.67
CA SER A 116 -19.74 -12.19 2.82
C SER A 116 -19.62 -13.57 3.48
N GLY A 117 -18.94 -13.64 4.61
CA GLY A 117 -18.68 -14.82 5.42
C GLY A 117 -19.35 -14.82 6.80
N GLY A 118 -20.35 -13.94 7.02
CA GLY A 118 -21.11 -13.89 8.27
C GLY A 118 -20.55 -12.98 9.36
N GLY A 119 -19.45 -12.28 9.11
CA GLY A 119 -18.74 -11.45 10.09
C GLY A 119 -19.39 -10.08 10.38
N GLN A 120 -20.49 -10.06 11.14
CA GLN A 120 -21.17 -8.82 11.55
C GLN A 120 -21.18 -8.56 13.06
N PHE A 121 -20.51 -9.41 13.83
CA PHE A 121 -20.34 -9.29 15.27
C PHE A 121 -19.33 -8.21 15.65
N GLY A 122 -19.57 -7.52 16.77
CA GLY A 122 -18.75 -6.39 17.19
C GLY A 122 -17.25 -6.72 17.29
N PRO A 123 -16.86 -7.76 18.03
CA PRO A 123 -15.48 -8.26 18.08
C PRO A 123 -14.85 -8.61 16.72
N ASN A 124 -15.61 -8.75 15.64
CA ASN A 124 -15.04 -8.98 14.31
C ASN A 124 -14.38 -7.73 13.69
N ILE A 125 -14.61 -6.55 14.27
CA ILE A 125 -14.19 -5.27 13.70
C ILE A 125 -12.94 -4.75 14.40
N TYR A 126 -12.00 -4.24 13.61
CA TYR A 126 -10.78 -3.59 14.10
C TYR A 126 -10.40 -2.39 13.24
N LEU A 127 -9.47 -1.58 13.73
CA LEU A 127 -8.85 -0.50 12.97
C LEU A 127 -7.92 -1.07 11.92
N GLN A 128 -8.33 -1.03 10.65
CA GLN A 128 -7.52 -1.49 9.54
C GLN A 128 -7.06 -0.34 8.65
N ASP A 129 -5.78 -0.31 8.30
CA ASP A 129 -5.23 0.67 7.38
C ASP A 129 -6.08 0.75 6.12
N ARG A 130 -6.44 1.97 5.70
CA ARG A 130 -7.35 2.16 4.57
C ARG A 130 -6.77 1.64 3.26
N ALA A 131 -5.46 1.80 3.03
CA ALA A 131 -4.84 1.33 1.81
C ALA A 131 -4.79 -0.20 1.75
N LEU A 132 -4.49 -0.84 2.89
CA LEU A 132 -4.57 -2.29 3.07
C LEU A 132 -6.00 -2.78 2.85
N ASN A 133 -6.96 -2.26 3.64
CA ASN A 133 -8.36 -2.66 3.58
C ASN A 133 -8.92 -2.45 2.17
N ARG A 134 -8.71 -1.32 1.50
CA ARG A 134 -9.34 -1.10 0.17
C ARG A 134 -8.59 -1.73 -1.00
N GLY A 135 -7.45 -2.37 -0.76
CA GLY A 135 -6.63 -2.94 -1.82
C GLY A 135 -5.93 -1.88 -2.69
N TRP A 136 -5.61 -0.73 -2.10
CA TRP A 136 -4.98 0.39 -2.80
C TRP A 136 -3.46 0.30 -2.82
N SER A 137 -2.86 -0.46 -1.90
CA SER A 137 -1.43 -0.82 -1.88
C SER A 137 -1.16 -2.21 -2.46
N MET A 138 0.10 -2.57 -2.67
CA MET A 138 0.48 -3.94 -3.09
C MET A 138 0.07 -4.97 -2.03
N GLN A 139 0.36 -4.68 -0.76
CA GLN A 139 -0.11 -5.49 0.36
C GLN A 139 -1.64 -5.59 0.40
N GLY A 140 -2.37 -4.48 0.21
CA GLY A 140 -3.83 -4.52 0.15
C GLY A 140 -4.37 -5.40 -0.97
N ARG A 141 -3.73 -5.41 -2.15
CA ARG A 141 -4.15 -6.30 -3.26
C ARG A 141 -3.94 -7.76 -2.91
N ARG A 142 -2.82 -8.11 -2.26
CA ARG A 142 -2.52 -9.46 -1.75
C ARG A 142 -3.53 -9.86 -0.67
N TYR A 143 -3.78 -9.00 0.31
CA TYR A 143 -4.78 -9.19 1.36
C TYR A 143 -6.15 -9.55 0.76
N ARG A 144 -6.66 -8.71 -0.15
CA ARG A 144 -7.95 -8.96 -0.83
C ARG A 144 -7.94 -10.19 -1.74
N ALA A 145 -6.79 -10.56 -2.31
CA ALA A 145 -6.68 -11.79 -3.10
C ALA A 145 -6.76 -13.03 -2.22
N LEU A 146 -6.14 -13.00 -1.05
CA LEU A 146 -6.16 -14.09 -0.08
C LEU A 146 -7.55 -14.29 0.51
N GLU A 147 -8.26 -13.21 0.89
CA GLU A 147 -9.68 -13.29 1.30
C GLU A 147 -10.55 -13.96 0.23
N ARG A 148 -10.44 -13.51 -1.04
CA ARG A 148 -11.20 -14.09 -2.15
C ARG A 148 -10.86 -15.55 -2.42
N LYS A 149 -9.61 -15.96 -2.14
CA LYS A 149 -9.16 -17.34 -2.32
C LYS A 149 -9.71 -18.23 -1.21
N ALA A 150 -9.63 -17.78 0.05
CA ALA A 150 -10.17 -18.49 1.21
C ALA A 150 -11.67 -18.77 1.05
N LEU A 151 -12.45 -17.82 0.53
CA LEU A 151 -13.89 -18.00 0.25
C LEU A 151 -14.21 -19.10 -0.78
N LYS A 152 -13.22 -19.58 -1.54
CA LYS A 152 -13.37 -20.66 -2.53
C LYS A 152 -12.99 -22.04 -1.99
N VAL A 153 -12.56 -22.12 -0.72
CA VAL A 153 -12.09 -23.36 -0.06
C VAL A 153 -12.99 -23.63 1.16
N PRO A 154 -14.25 -24.06 0.96
CA PRO A 154 -15.25 -24.18 2.02
C PRO A 154 -14.94 -25.24 3.09
N GLU A 155 -14.04 -26.17 2.78
CA GLU A 155 -13.49 -27.18 3.70
C GLU A 155 -12.32 -26.67 4.55
N GLY A 156 -11.76 -25.51 4.21
CA GLY A 156 -10.67 -24.88 4.94
C GLY A 156 -11.13 -24.06 6.15
N VAL A 157 -10.15 -23.72 6.99
CA VAL A 157 -10.27 -22.75 8.08
C VAL A 157 -9.69 -21.43 7.58
N LEU A 158 -10.52 -20.39 7.42
CA LEU A 158 -10.02 -19.02 7.27
C LEU A 158 -9.63 -18.51 8.65
N PHE A 159 -8.58 -17.72 8.70
CA PHE A 159 -8.12 -17.15 9.95
C PHE A 159 -7.51 -15.76 9.73
N CYS A 160 -7.65 -14.91 10.73
CA CYS A 160 -7.07 -13.58 10.79
C CYS A 160 -6.59 -13.32 12.22
N HIS A 161 -5.31 -12.97 12.38
CA HIS A 161 -4.67 -12.77 13.67
C HIS A 161 -4.03 -11.39 13.72
N LEU A 162 -4.40 -10.63 14.75
CA LEU A 162 -4.04 -9.24 14.96
C LEU A 162 -2.87 -9.19 15.96
N MET A 163 -1.76 -8.61 15.53
CA MET A 163 -0.56 -8.48 16.36
C MET A 163 -0.37 -7.04 16.82
N TYR A 164 -0.07 -6.86 18.10
CA TYR A 164 0.04 -5.55 18.73
C TYR A 164 1.47 -5.32 19.22
N SER A 165 2.02 -4.13 18.97
CA SER A 165 3.34 -3.73 19.48
C SER A 165 3.26 -2.80 20.69
N ASP A 166 2.07 -2.39 21.09
CA ASP A 166 1.82 -1.51 22.23
C ASP A 166 0.51 -1.91 22.95
N LEU A 167 0.06 -1.07 23.88
CA LEU A 167 -1.13 -1.29 24.71
C LEU A 167 -2.44 -0.79 24.06
N THR A 168 -2.39 -0.28 22.83
CA THR A 168 -3.55 0.25 22.11
C THR A 168 -4.42 -0.88 21.52
N ASP A 169 -5.61 -0.53 21.04
CA ASP A 169 -6.51 -1.41 20.29
C ASP A 169 -6.21 -1.41 18.77
N VAL A 170 -5.12 -0.76 18.33
CA VAL A 170 -4.71 -0.69 16.92
C VAL A 170 -3.64 -1.74 16.62
N PRO A 171 -3.94 -2.81 15.86
CA PRO A 171 -2.94 -3.81 15.57
C PRO A 171 -1.87 -3.26 14.63
N THR A 172 -0.63 -3.64 14.88
CA THR A 172 0.54 -3.26 14.09
C THR A 172 0.65 -4.09 12.83
N LEU A 173 0.42 -5.40 12.96
CA LEU A 173 0.44 -6.36 11.86
C LEU A 173 -0.85 -7.19 11.86
N VAL A 174 -1.19 -7.73 10.70
CA VAL A 174 -2.32 -8.63 10.48
C VAL A 174 -1.82 -9.84 9.75
N ASP A 175 -1.87 -11.02 10.37
CA ASP A 175 -1.81 -12.28 9.65
C ASP A 175 -3.19 -12.56 9.07
N LEU A 176 -3.27 -12.81 7.78
CA LEU A 176 -4.46 -13.37 7.14
C LEU A 176 -4.04 -14.65 6.43
N GLY A 177 -4.85 -15.68 6.53
CA GLY A 177 -4.56 -16.93 5.85
C GLY A 177 -5.72 -17.92 5.85
N PHE A 178 -5.52 -19.02 5.15
CA PHE A 178 -6.39 -20.17 5.26
C PHE A 178 -5.58 -21.46 5.32
N VAL A 179 -6.12 -22.45 6.01
CA VAL A 179 -5.56 -23.80 6.12
C VAL A 179 -6.60 -24.81 5.67
N SER A 180 -6.23 -25.72 4.76
CA SER A 180 -7.01 -26.89 4.37
C SER A 180 -6.16 -28.15 4.47
N THR A 181 -6.76 -29.31 4.19
CA THR A 181 -6.03 -30.59 4.14
C THR A 181 -4.93 -30.65 3.08
N THR A 182 -4.96 -29.74 2.10
CA THR A 182 -4.04 -29.77 0.94
C THR A 182 -3.21 -28.51 0.78
N ALA A 183 -3.60 -27.41 1.43
CA ALA A 183 -2.95 -26.12 1.25
C ALA A 183 -2.92 -25.32 2.55
N ILE A 184 -1.82 -24.60 2.72
CA ILE A 184 -1.66 -23.55 3.71
C ILE A 184 -1.16 -22.31 2.98
N GLU A 185 -1.87 -21.21 3.13
CA GLU A 185 -1.45 -19.92 2.60
C GLU A 185 -1.71 -18.86 3.66
N VAL A 186 -0.63 -18.22 4.07
CA VAL A 186 -0.65 -17.16 5.06
C VAL A 186 0.26 -16.04 4.59
N ASP A 187 -0.13 -14.83 4.92
CA ASP A 187 0.64 -13.64 4.64
C ASP A 187 0.47 -12.64 5.79
N THR A 188 1.52 -11.88 6.06
CA THR A 188 1.57 -10.89 7.14
C THR A 188 1.55 -9.50 6.54
N PHE A 189 0.61 -8.68 6.98
CA PHE A 189 0.35 -7.36 6.45
C PHE A 189 0.63 -6.28 7.49
N ILE A 190 1.24 -5.19 7.05
CA ILE A 190 1.43 -4.00 7.88
C ILE A 190 0.12 -3.24 7.98
N ASN A 191 -0.29 -2.96 9.21
CA ASN A 191 -1.50 -2.19 9.51
C ASN A 191 -1.19 -0.82 10.13
N ARG A 192 -0.04 -0.67 10.77
CA ARG A 192 0.43 0.62 11.30
C ARG A 192 1.66 1.12 10.56
N THR A 193 1.41 1.85 9.48
CA THR A 193 2.47 2.49 8.69
C THR A 193 3.08 3.65 9.45
N ASP A 194 2.35 4.27 10.37
CA ASP A 194 2.84 5.31 11.28
C ASP A 194 3.98 4.84 12.19
N LEU A 195 4.01 3.55 12.55
CA LEU A 195 5.12 2.97 13.32
C LEU A 195 6.35 2.67 12.46
N LEU A 196 6.17 2.43 11.16
CA LEU A 196 7.28 2.25 10.22
C LEU A 196 7.89 3.59 9.84
N ILE A 197 7.03 4.57 9.57
CA ILE A 197 7.37 5.90 9.07
C ILE A 197 7.02 6.91 10.16
N GLY A 198 7.71 6.79 11.31
CA GLY A 198 7.50 7.64 12.48
C GLY A 198 8.38 8.90 12.47
N ALA A 199 8.31 9.67 13.56
CA ALA A 199 9.05 10.94 13.73
C ALA A 199 10.59 10.81 13.64
N TYR A 200 11.12 9.61 13.82
CA TYR A 200 12.56 9.32 13.74
C TYR A 200 12.93 8.49 12.51
N PHE A 201 12.00 8.34 11.56
CA PHE A 201 12.26 7.60 10.35
C PHE A 201 13.26 8.35 9.47
N ASP A 202 14.33 7.66 9.12
CA ASP A 202 15.41 8.18 8.29
C ASP A 202 15.57 7.28 7.06
N PRO A 203 15.01 7.68 5.89
CA PRO A 203 15.07 6.90 4.67
C PRO A 203 16.50 6.57 4.23
N SER A 204 17.47 7.43 4.57
CA SER A 204 18.88 7.23 4.19
C SER A 204 19.51 5.99 4.84
N LYS A 205 18.94 5.53 5.96
CA LYS A 205 19.42 4.36 6.72
C LYS A 205 18.76 3.05 6.30
N LEU A 206 17.77 3.09 5.39
CA LEU A 206 17.06 1.89 4.97
C LEU A 206 17.95 0.97 4.14
N SER A 207 18.04 -0.28 4.55
CA SER A 207 18.47 -1.36 3.65
C SER A 207 17.50 -1.47 2.47
N ASP A 208 17.96 -2.09 1.38
CA ASP A 208 17.12 -2.28 0.18
C ASP A 208 15.86 -3.11 0.47
N ALA A 209 15.94 -4.07 1.40
CA ALA A 209 14.82 -4.89 1.82
C ALA A 209 13.78 -4.09 2.61
N GLU A 210 14.22 -3.19 3.49
CA GLU A 210 13.34 -2.30 4.24
C GLU A 210 12.68 -1.27 3.31
N LEU A 211 13.44 -0.68 2.39
CA LEU A 211 12.90 0.23 1.38
C LEU A 211 11.79 -0.44 0.56
N THR A 212 12.03 -1.66 0.07
CA THR A 212 11.03 -2.44 -0.68
C THR A 212 9.80 -2.73 0.17
N SER A 213 9.99 -3.09 1.44
CA SER A 213 8.89 -3.38 2.37
C SER A 213 8.00 -2.16 2.61
N ILE A 214 8.59 -0.96 2.64
CA ILE A 214 7.85 0.29 2.78
C ILE A 214 7.12 0.62 1.48
N LEU A 215 7.78 0.49 0.32
CA LEU A 215 7.11 0.71 -0.96
C LEU A 215 5.89 -0.22 -1.12
N ASP A 216 5.93 -1.45 -0.61
CA ASP A 216 4.82 -2.40 -0.67
C ASP A 216 3.53 -1.95 0.06
N VAL A 217 3.63 -1.03 1.02
CA VAL A 217 2.47 -0.50 1.76
C VAL A 217 1.92 0.80 1.19
N LEU A 218 2.64 1.44 0.27
CA LEU A 218 2.21 2.72 -0.29
C LEU A 218 1.09 2.57 -1.33
N THR A 219 0.32 3.65 -1.47
CA THR A 219 -0.74 3.80 -2.46
C THR A 219 -0.20 4.33 -3.79
N SER A 220 -1.01 4.23 -4.84
CA SER A 220 -0.70 4.83 -6.14
C SER A 220 -0.46 6.34 -6.12
N SER A 221 -1.11 7.09 -5.20
CA SER A 221 -0.86 8.53 -5.06
C SER A 221 0.54 8.78 -4.51
N GLN A 222 0.89 8.08 -3.43
CA GLN A 222 2.21 8.20 -2.77
C GLN A 222 3.35 7.75 -3.69
N PHE A 223 3.14 6.76 -4.56
CA PHE A 223 4.11 6.46 -5.62
C PHE A 223 4.27 7.59 -6.63
N GLY A 224 3.19 8.31 -6.95
CA GLY A 224 3.27 9.52 -7.78
C GLY A 224 4.20 10.54 -7.13
N ASP A 225 3.90 10.92 -5.89
CA ASP A 225 4.69 11.87 -5.09
C ASP A 225 6.17 11.46 -5.01
N ILE A 226 6.47 10.22 -4.62
CA ILE A 226 7.85 9.71 -4.53
C ILE A 226 8.53 9.72 -5.90
N GLY A 227 7.81 9.34 -6.96
CA GLY A 227 8.39 9.30 -8.31
C GLY A 227 8.74 10.68 -8.83
N GLU A 228 7.92 11.69 -8.57
CA GLU A 228 8.19 13.10 -8.91
C GLU A 228 9.43 13.61 -8.18
N GLU A 229 9.52 13.40 -6.86
CA GLU A 229 10.72 13.79 -6.10
C GLU A 229 11.97 13.01 -6.52
N THR A 230 11.83 11.72 -6.83
CA THR A 230 12.93 10.89 -7.36
C THR A 230 13.44 11.47 -8.70
N ALA A 231 12.52 11.87 -9.58
CA ALA A 231 12.86 12.48 -10.86
C ALA A 231 13.52 13.86 -10.67
N ARG A 232 13.08 14.65 -9.70
CA ARG A 232 13.71 15.92 -9.35
C ARG A 232 15.17 15.75 -8.93
N PHE A 233 15.44 14.90 -7.94
CA PHE A 233 16.81 14.67 -7.47
C PHE A 233 17.72 14.12 -8.57
N TYR A 234 17.18 13.29 -9.47
CA TYR A 234 17.90 12.85 -10.67
C TYR A 234 18.29 14.02 -11.61
N LEU A 235 17.38 14.97 -11.83
CA LEU A 235 17.66 16.13 -12.67
C LEU A 235 18.72 17.04 -12.01
N GLU A 236 18.62 17.25 -10.69
CA GLU A 236 19.60 18.03 -9.94
C GLU A 236 21.00 17.41 -9.96
N ASP A 237 21.11 16.08 -9.86
CA ASP A 237 22.36 15.33 -10.00
C ASP A 237 23.03 15.56 -11.37
N LYS A 238 22.22 15.83 -12.40
CA LYS A 238 22.68 16.22 -13.75
C LYS A 238 23.00 17.71 -13.91
N GLY A 239 22.87 18.51 -12.85
CA GLY A 239 23.00 19.96 -12.92
C GLY A 239 21.84 20.65 -13.65
N ILE A 240 20.69 19.98 -13.78
CA ILE A 240 19.46 20.55 -14.32
C ILE A 240 18.65 21.11 -13.16
N SER A 241 18.41 22.43 -13.18
CA SER A 241 17.71 23.12 -12.10
C SER A 241 16.19 23.10 -12.33
N PRO A 242 15.40 22.45 -11.46
CA PRO A 242 13.94 22.52 -11.51
C PRO A 242 13.48 23.97 -11.25
N VAL A 243 12.53 24.43 -12.05
CA VAL A 243 11.88 25.75 -11.92
C VAL A 243 10.52 25.62 -11.25
N SER A 244 9.82 24.51 -11.47
CA SER A 244 8.53 24.21 -10.85
C SER A 244 8.31 22.70 -10.71
N LEU A 245 7.62 22.29 -9.64
CA LEU A 245 7.29 20.90 -9.30
C LEU A 245 5.79 20.81 -9.02
N GLY A 246 5.05 20.13 -9.89
CA GLY A 246 3.66 19.76 -9.70
C GLY A 246 2.73 20.84 -9.13
N ASP A 247 1.82 20.42 -8.24
CA ASP A 247 0.72 21.20 -7.65
C ASP A 247 1.13 22.40 -6.76
N SER A 248 2.43 22.69 -6.62
CA SER A 248 2.91 23.76 -5.74
C SER A 248 2.75 25.15 -6.39
N GLY A 249 1.52 25.69 -6.34
CA GLY A 249 1.24 27.12 -6.62
C GLY A 249 0.37 27.43 -7.83
N MET A 250 -0.11 26.43 -8.58
CA MET A 250 -1.01 26.66 -9.72
C MET A 250 -2.51 26.59 -9.32
N PRO A 251 -3.37 27.53 -9.76
CA PRO A 251 -4.81 27.45 -9.53
C PRO A 251 -5.40 26.22 -10.22
N ARG A 252 -5.90 25.26 -9.43
CA ARG A 252 -6.64 24.10 -9.94
C ARG A 252 -7.95 24.54 -10.58
N THR A 253 -7.97 24.69 -11.90
CA THR A 253 -9.22 24.74 -12.66
C THR A 253 -9.65 23.31 -12.99
N ALA A 254 -10.93 22.99 -12.82
CA ALA A 254 -11.49 21.64 -12.70
C ALA A 254 -11.34 20.67 -13.91
N SER A 255 -10.42 20.90 -14.85
CA SER A 255 -10.29 20.09 -16.09
C SER A 255 -8.87 19.95 -16.64
N ARG A 256 -7.85 20.38 -15.91
CA ARG A 256 -6.50 20.53 -16.42
C ARG A 256 -5.51 19.72 -15.56
N GLN A 257 -5.01 18.60 -16.09
CA GLN A 257 -3.85 17.90 -15.50
C GLN A 257 -2.61 18.80 -15.63
N ASP A 258 -1.88 18.94 -14.54
CA ASP A 258 -0.72 19.80 -14.37
C ASP A 258 0.55 19.10 -14.88
N LEU A 259 1.58 19.88 -15.24
CA LEU A 259 2.88 19.34 -15.63
C LEU A 259 3.62 18.88 -14.37
N ASP A 260 4.28 17.72 -14.43
CA ASP A 260 4.93 17.15 -13.26
C ASP A 260 6.18 17.96 -12.87
N ILE A 261 7.08 18.25 -13.83
CA ILE A 261 8.29 19.07 -13.59
C ILE A 261 8.57 19.98 -14.79
N VAL A 262 8.98 21.23 -14.53
CA VAL A 262 9.58 22.12 -15.54
C VAL A 262 10.96 22.53 -15.04
N ALA A 263 11.99 22.44 -15.90
CA ALA A 263 13.38 22.73 -15.52
C ALA A 263 14.14 23.46 -16.63
N LEU A 264 15.25 24.10 -16.27
CA LEU A 264 16.19 24.70 -17.22
C LEU A 264 17.28 23.70 -17.60
N VAL A 265 17.31 23.33 -18.88
CA VAL A 265 18.34 22.46 -19.47
C VAL A 265 19.15 23.29 -20.44
N GLU A 266 20.42 23.54 -20.11
CA GLU A 266 21.32 24.35 -20.94
C GLU A 266 20.78 25.76 -21.27
N GLY A 267 19.96 26.32 -20.38
CA GLY A 267 19.33 27.64 -20.55
C GLY A 267 17.94 27.62 -21.21
N GLU A 268 17.51 26.46 -21.71
CA GLU A 268 16.19 26.28 -22.32
C GLU A 268 15.19 25.66 -21.35
N LEU A 269 13.92 26.07 -21.40
CA LEU A 269 12.86 25.46 -20.62
C LEU A 269 12.46 24.10 -21.22
N VAL A 270 12.49 23.07 -20.39
CA VAL A 270 12.06 21.71 -20.76
C VAL A 270 11.04 21.22 -19.75
N ALA A 271 9.92 20.67 -20.25
CA ALA A 271 8.97 19.98 -19.41
C ALA A 271 9.29 18.48 -19.31
N PHE A 272 9.07 17.93 -18.14
CA PHE A 272 9.19 16.53 -17.84
C PHE A 272 7.87 16.00 -17.31
N GLU A 273 7.34 14.98 -17.98
CA GLU A 273 6.24 14.16 -17.47
C GLU A 273 6.86 12.97 -16.72
N VAL A 274 6.49 12.79 -15.47
CA VAL A 274 6.96 11.69 -14.63
C VAL A 274 5.95 10.55 -14.68
N LYS A 275 6.44 9.33 -14.90
CA LYS A 275 5.62 8.13 -14.99
C LYS A 275 6.16 7.08 -14.03
N THR A 276 5.54 7.02 -12.86
CA THR A 276 5.89 6.06 -11.83
C THR A 276 5.24 4.70 -12.08
N THR A 277 6.01 3.63 -11.96
CA THR A 277 5.53 2.26 -11.98
C THR A 277 6.00 1.51 -10.74
N TYR A 278 5.09 0.74 -10.15
CA TYR A 278 5.39 -0.17 -9.03
C TYR A 278 4.47 -1.39 -9.06
N ILE A 279 3.16 -1.11 -9.18
CA ILE A 279 2.09 -2.12 -9.20
C ILE A 279 1.94 -2.79 -10.59
N GLU A 280 2.51 -2.19 -11.64
CA GLU A 280 2.34 -2.70 -13.00
C GLU A 280 3.02 -4.05 -13.20
N LYS A 281 2.43 -4.91 -14.07
CA LYS A 281 2.97 -6.24 -14.39
C LYS A 281 4.42 -6.23 -14.90
N ARG A 282 4.87 -5.10 -15.45
CA ARG A 282 6.21 -4.92 -16.03
C ARG A 282 7.16 -4.15 -15.11
N ALA A 283 6.71 -3.67 -13.97
CA ALA A 283 7.59 -3.02 -12.99
C ALA A 283 8.64 -4.03 -12.50
N GLY A 284 9.87 -3.56 -12.31
CA GLY A 284 11.05 -4.36 -12.00
C GLY A 284 11.66 -5.11 -13.18
N THR A 285 11.19 -4.91 -14.41
CA THR A 285 11.69 -5.65 -15.59
C THR A 285 12.23 -4.75 -16.68
N LEU A 286 13.30 -5.21 -17.34
CA LEU A 286 13.91 -4.55 -18.49
C LEU A 286 13.51 -5.26 -19.78
N THR A 287 13.44 -4.49 -20.85
CA THR A 287 13.36 -5.01 -22.22
C THR A 287 14.62 -5.82 -22.57
N ARG A 288 14.57 -6.62 -23.64
CA ARG A 288 15.76 -7.34 -24.15
C ARG A 288 16.94 -6.42 -24.50
N LEU A 289 16.67 -5.15 -24.77
CA LEU A 289 17.68 -4.12 -25.06
C LEU A 289 18.20 -3.42 -23.80
N GLY A 290 17.82 -3.88 -22.60
CA GLY A 290 18.25 -3.29 -21.32
C GLY A 290 17.54 -2.00 -20.93
N ASN A 291 16.51 -1.56 -21.68
CA ASN A 291 15.73 -0.35 -21.37
C ASN A 291 14.54 -0.66 -20.45
N LEU A 292 14.07 0.35 -19.71
CA LEU A 292 12.75 0.32 -19.09
C LEU A 292 11.65 0.20 -20.16
N HIS A 293 10.52 -0.39 -19.77
CA HIS A 293 9.36 -0.43 -20.64
C HIS A 293 8.81 0.98 -20.86
N ARG A 294 8.47 1.31 -22.11
CA ARG A 294 7.84 2.59 -22.46
C ARG A 294 6.57 2.80 -21.62
N PRO A 295 6.49 3.85 -20.80
CA PRO A 295 5.29 4.13 -20.02
C PRO A 295 4.11 4.46 -20.94
N LYS A 296 2.89 4.14 -20.48
CA LYS A 296 1.68 4.52 -21.20
C LYS A 296 1.33 5.96 -20.88
N LEU A 297 1.39 6.82 -21.88
CA LEU A 297 0.83 8.16 -21.78
C LEU A 297 -0.70 8.09 -21.92
N ARG A 298 -1.43 8.78 -21.06
CA ARG A 298 -2.89 8.83 -21.16
C ARG A 298 -3.26 9.62 -22.41
N ARG A 299 -3.88 8.96 -23.38
CA ARG A 299 -4.58 9.67 -24.47
C ARG A 299 -5.86 10.24 -23.88
N LYS A 300 -6.12 11.53 -24.09
CA LYS A 300 -7.45 12.07 -23.79
C LYS A 300 -8.46 11.36 -24.69
N ALA A 301 -9.57 10.91 -24.11
CA ALA A 301 -10.77 10.67 -24.89
C ALA A 301 -11.16 12.01 -25.52
N ALA A 302 -11.38 12.02 -26.85
CA ALA A 302 -11.83 13.19 -27.58
C ALA A 302 -13.05 13.80 -26.87
N ARG A 303 -12.85 14.91 -26.15
CA ARG A 303 -13.97 15.74 -25.74
C ARG A 303 -14.32 16.59 -26.95
N SER A 304 -15.47 16.28 -27.53
CA SER A 304 -16.33 17.26 -28.20
C SER A 304 -16.50 18.42 -27.19
N ASP A 305 -16.30 19.69 -27.47
CA ASP A 305 -16.26 20.46 -28.71
C ASP A 305 -15.40 21.72 -28.45
N LEU A 306 -14.87 22.33 -29.53
CA LEU A 306 -14.34 23.71 -29.64
C LEU A 306 -12.83 23.99 -29.54
N LEU A 307 -11.95 23.05 -29.18
CA LEU A 307 -10.49 23.27 -29.28
C LEU A 307 -9.77 22.03 -29.84
N PRO A 308 -8.69 22.20 -30.64
CA PRO A 308 -7.85 21.08 -31.05
C PRO A 308 -7.36 20.34 -29.80
N SER A 309 -7.76 19.09 -29.63
CA SER A 309 -7.29 18.27 -28.52
C SER A 309 -5.87 17.81 -28.83
N HIS A 310 -4.88 18.52 -28.30
CA HIS A 310 -3.51 18.04 -28.30
C HIS A 310 -3.38 16.83 -27.37
N ASP A 311 -2.60 15.84 -27.78
CA ASP A 311 -2.25 14.68 -26.94
C ASP A 311 -1.46 15.15 -25.71
N GLN A 312 -1.69 14.50 -24.56
CA GLN A 312 -0.97 14.82 -23.33
C GLN A 312 0.53 14.61 -23.55
N GLY A 313 1.32 15.65 -23.25
CA GLY A 313 2.77 15.64 -23.43
C GLY A 313 3.26 16.12 -24.80
N SER A 314 2.39 16.48 -25.75
CA SER A 314 2.87 17.11 -26.99
C SER A 314 3.46 18.50 -26.72
N PRO A 315 4.49 18.94 -27.49
CA PRO A 315 5.06 20.29 -27.34
C PRO A 315 4.00 21.39 -27.32
N ASP A 316 3.00 21.33 -28.21
CA ASP A 316 1.90 22.30 -28.24
C ASP A 316 1.04 22.28 -26.96
N TYR A 317 0.72 21.08 -26.45
CA TYR A 317 -0.04 20.93 -25.21
C TYR A 317 0.73 21.57 -24.04
N VAL A 318 2.02 21.29 -23.96
CA VAL A 318 2.88 21.72 -22.86
C VAL A 318 3.17 23.23 -22.96
N SER A 319 3.52 23.75 -24.15
CA SER A 319 3.66 25.19 -24.40
C SER A 319 2.39 25.95 -24.01
N GLN A 320 1.21 25.48 -24.40
CA GLN A 320 -0.06 26.11 -24.00
C GLN A 320 -0.27 26.16 -22.49
N ARG A 321 0.29 25.20 -21.72
CA ARG A 321 0.21 25.21 -20.26
C ARG A 321 1.19 26.18 -19.63
N VAL A 322 2.43 26.24 -20.12
CA VAL A 322 3.45 27.12 -19.56
C VAL A 322 3.22 28.58 -19.96
N HIS A 323 2.64 28.84 -21.13
CA HIS A 323 2.38 30.20 -21.63
C HIS A 323 1.51 31.05 -20.69
N SER A 324 0.67 30.44 -19.83
CA SER A 324 -0.08 31.21 -18.83
C SER A 324 0.77 31.75 -17.68
N ILE A 325 2.04 31.36 -17.59
CA ILE A 325 2.96 31.66 -16.48
C ILE A 325 4.18 32.40 -17.00
N VAL A 326 4.78 31.92 -18.08
CA VAL A 326 5.99 32.48 -18.70
C VAL A 326 5.77 32.55 -20.21
N GLU A 327 6.14 33.66 -20.84
CA GLU A 327 6.17 33.74 -22.30
C GLU A 327 7.26 32.80 -22.84
N VAL A 328 6.86 31.83 -23.66
CA VAL A 328 7.76 30.86 -24.29
C VAL A 328 7.75 31.13 -25.79
N ASP A 329 8.89 31.51 -26.35
CA ASP A 329 9.04 31.68 -27.79
C ASP A 329 9.09 30.31 -28.47
N GLY A 330 7.96 29.87 -29.01
CA GLY A 330 7.86 28.65 -29.82
C GLY A 330 7.43 27.39 -29.05
N SER A 331 7.83 26.22 -29.60
CA SER A 331 7.46 24.92 -29.03
C SER A 331 8.45 24.51 -27.94
N MET A 332 7.95 24.19 -26.76
CA MET A 332 8.78 23.75 -25.63
C MET A 332 9.08 22.25 -25.76
N GLU A 333 10.32 21.86 -25.49
CA GLU A 333 10.67 20.43 -25.45
C GLU A 333 9.92 19.74 -24.30
N CYS A 334 9.47 18.51 -24.56
CA CYS A 334 8.86 17.66 -23.55
C CYS A 334 9.54 16.28 -23.54
N ARG A 335 9.89 15.82 -22.34
CA ARG A 335 10.48 14.51 -22.08
C ARG A 335 9.63 13.73 -21.09
N VAL A 336 9.79 12.42 -21.06
CA VAL A 336 9.16 11.55 -20.05
C VAL A 336 10.23 10.91 -19.20
N ILE A 337 10.10 11.01 -17.88
CA ILE A 337 10.93 10.27 -16.92
C ILE A 337 10.11 9.08 -16.43
N ALA A 338 10.50 7.87 -16.83
CA ALA A 338 9.92 6.66 -16.25
C ALA A 338 10.67 6.32 -14.97
N VAL A 339 9.95 6.23 -13.85
CA VAL A 339 10.50 5.83 -12.54
C VAL A 339 9.91 4.48 -12.16
N ASP A 340 10.73 3.44 -12.20
CA ASP A 340 10.37 2.09 -11.77
C ASP A 340 10.82 1.89 -10.33
N LEU A 341 9.92 2.18 -9.38
CA LEU A 341 10.20 2.05 -7.95
C LEU A 341 10.37 0.59 -7.53
N ARG A 342 9.90 -0.38 -8.32
CA ARG A 342 10.06 -1.81 -8.00
C ARG A 342 11.43 -2.32 -8.41
N GLY A 343 11.91 -1.88 -9.57
CA GLY A 343 13.27 -2.14 -10.03
C GLY A 343 14.33 -1.22 -9.41
N LEU A 344 13.88 -0.14 -8.75
CA LEU A 344 14.70 0.99 -8.30
C LEU A 344 15.55 1.54 -9.46
N LYS A 345 14.90 1.72 -10.61
CA LYS A 345 15.49 2.21 -11.85
C LYS A 345 14.73 3.42 -12.38
N LEU A 346 15.42 4.28 -13.12
CA LEU A 346 14.78 5.33 -13.90
C LEU A 346 15.36 5.44 -15.32
N GLN A 347 14.61 6.04 -16.24
CA GLN A 347 15.08 6.31 -17.60
C GLN A 347 14.28 7.46 -18.24
N GLU A 348 14.97 8.33 -18.98
CA GLU A 348 14.35 9.37 -19.79
C GLU A 348 13.96 8.84 -21.17
N PHE A 349 12.85 9.35 -21.69
CA PHE A 349 12.34 9.07 -23.02
C PHE A 349 12.02 10.38 -23.74
N ALA A 350 12.40 10.45 -25.01
CA ALA A 350 12.08 11.58 -25.86
C ALA A 350 10.65 11.46 -26.39
N LEU A 351 9.96 12.60 -26.54
CA LEU A 351 8.68 12.70 -27.22
C LEU A 351 8.86 13.30 -28.62
N ASN A 352 8.08 12.82 -29.58
CA ASN A 352 7.96 13.47 -30.88
C ASN A 352 6.97 14.66 -30.81
N HIS A 353 6.81 15.38 -31.92
CA HIS A 353 5.88 16.52 -32.01
C HIS A 353 4.40 16.16 -31.74
N ARG A 354 4.04 14.86 -31.75
CA ARG A 354 2.70 14.37 -31.43
C ARG A 354 2.55 13.96 -29.96
N GLY A 355 3.59 14.11 -29.14
CA GLY A 355 3.60 13.62 -27.76
C GLY A 355 3.76 12.11 -27.65
N GLU A 356 4.21 11.43 -28.70
CA GLU A 356 4.47 9.98 -28.66
C GLU A 356 5.93 9.71 -28.31
N ILE A 357 6.17 8.67 -27.50
CA ILE A 357 7.53 8.25 -27.11
C ILE A 357 8.29 7.72 -28.34
N SER A 358 9.30 8.46 -28.78
CA SER A 358 10.14 8.12 -29.93
C SER A 358 11.21 7.08 -29.58
N GLY A 359 11.76 7.14 -28.36
CA GLY A 359 12.79 6.21 -27.89
C GLY A 359 13.36 6.61 -26.53
N PRO A 360 14.26 5.79 -25.97
CA PRO A 360 15.03 6.19 -24.78
C PRO A 360 15.92 7.38 -25.13
N TYR A 361 15.92 8.38 -24.26
CA TYR A 361 16.76 9.57 -24.35
C TYR A 361 18.04 9.40 -23.51
N SER A 362 17.94 8.67 -22.39
CA SER A 362 19.07 8.33 -21.52
C SER A 362 19.20 6.82 -21.33
N GLY A 363 20.34 6.38 -20.77
CA GLY A 363 20.50 5.01 -20.27
C GLY A 363 19.68 4.78 -19.00
N VAL A 364 19.49 3.51 -18.62
CA VAL A 364 18.84 3.17 -17.35
C VAL A 364 19.76 3.51 -16.19
N VAL A 365 19.25 4.25 -15.22
CA VAL A 365 19.98 4.70 -14.03
C VAL A 365 19.42 4.00 -12.79
N ASP A 366 20.30 3.67 -11.85
CA ASP A 366 19.90 3.21 -10.53
C ASP A 366 19.38 4.39 -9.69
N CYS A 367 18.14 4.32 -9.20
CA CYS A 367 17.50 5.46 -8.53
C CYS A 367 17.37 5.29 -7.02
N ARG A 368 18.02 4.30 -6.40
CA ARG A 368 17.84 4.01 -4.96
C ARG A 368 18.04 5.22 -4.08
N ASP A 369 19.14 5.95 -4.29
CA ASP A 369 19.48 7.08 -3.43
C ASP A 369 18.54 8.27 -3.68
N PHE A 370 18.12 8.50 -4.93
CA PHE A 370 17.10 9.48 -5.26
C PHE A 370 15.74 9.15 -4.63
N VAL A 371 15.36 7.88 -4.56
CA VAL A 371 14.12 7.45 -3.88
C VAL A 371 14.22 7.74 -2.38
N ARG A 372 15.34 7.41 -1.73
CA ARG A 372 15.56 7.71 -0.30
C ARG A 372 15.51 9.21 -0.02
N GLN A 373 16.17 10.01 -0.86
CA GLN A 373 16.14 11.48 -0.77
C GLN A 373 14.72 12.01 -0.97
N GLY A 374 13.99 11.52 -1.98
CA GLY A 374 12.60 11.90 -2.24
C GLY A 374 11.67 11.59 -1.07
N MET A 375 11.80 10.40 -0.47
CA MET A 375 11.07 10.05 0.74
C MET A 375 11.40 10.99 1.91
N ALA A 376 12.67 11.36 2.09
CA ALA A 376 13.10 12.25 3.17
C ALA A 376 12.51 13.65 3.00
N GLU A 377 12.54 14.19 1.78
CA GLU A 377 11.97 15.50 1.45
C GLU A 377 10.45 15.53 1.72
N ILE A 378 9.72 14.52 1.24
CA ILE A 378 8.27 14.41 1.45
C ILE A 378 7.95 14.39 2.95
N LEU A 379 8.71 13.62 3.73
CA LEU A 379 8.50 13.52 5.17
C LEU A 379 8.83 14.80 5.91
N GLN A 380 9.88 15.50 5.51
CA GLN A 380 10.24 16.79 6.09
C GLN A 380 9.12 17.83 5.89
N HIS A 381 8.46 17.83 4.73
CA HIS A 381 7.40 18.80 4.42
C HIS A 381 6.02 18.40 4.91
N ARG A 382 5.65 17.12 4.77
CA ARG A 382 4.29 16.63 5.01
C ARG A 382 4.13 15.88 6.33
N LEU A 383 5.23 15.47 6.97
CA LEU A 383 5.25 14.58 8.15
C LEU A 383 4.65 13.18 7.92
N HIS A 384 4.36 12.83 6.67
CA HIS A 384 3.89 11.52 6.22
C HIS A 384 4.27 11.31 4.75
N LEU A 385 4.36 10.05 4.31
CA LEU A 385 4.56 9.70 2.89
C LEU A 385 3.26 9.77 2.08
#